data_AF-A0A2V9J1U4-F1
#
_entry.id   AF-A0A2V9J1U4-F1
#
_cell.length_a   1.000
_cell.length_b   1.000
_cell.length_c   1.000
_cell.angle_alpha   90.00
_cell.angle_beta   90.00
_cell.angle_gamma   90.00
#
_symmetry.space_group_name_H-M   'P 1'
#
loop_
_entity.id
_entity.type
_entity.pdbx_description
1 polymer ?
#
loop_
_entity_poly.entity_id
_entity_poly.type
_entity_poly.pdbx_seq_one_letter_code
_entity_poly.pdbx_strand_id
1 'polypeptide(L)'
;MRKSLLSVLLFAGLVFGQTASRKIVDLTHSFSDQTVYWPTAEGFRLTVDAAGMTDKGYYYSANSFCAAEHGGTHIDAPVHFAQGMPSVDQVSLERLLAPGIVVDVGQKAARNADYLASVQDLT
;
A
#
# COMPACT_ATOMS: atom_id res chain seq x y z
N MET A 1 -13.62 -20.52 -67.01
CA MET A 1 -14.30 -20.31 -65.71
C MET A 1 -13.39 -19.45 -64.83
N ARG A 2 -13.87 -18.28 -64.41
CA ARG A 2 -13.08 -17.21 -63.78
C ARG A 2 -12.61 -17.63 -62.37
N LYS A 3 -11.31 -17.47 -62.11
CA LYS A 3 -10.70 -17.63 -60.78
C LYS A 3 -11.20 -16.49 -59.89
N SER A 4 -11.88 -16.82 -58.79
CA SER A 4 -12.30 -15.85 -57.79
C SER A 4 -11.10 -15.51 -56.91
N LEU A 5 -10.68 -14.23 -56.91
CA LEU A 5 -9.70 -13.70 -55.95
C LEU A 5 -10.46 -13.42 -54.65
N LEU A 6 -10.19 -14.21 -53.62
CA LEU A 6 -10.63 -13.94 -52.26
C LEU A 6 -9.69 -12.88 -51.65
N SER A 7 -10.11 -11.62 -51.66
CA SER A 7 -9.40 -10.55 -50.96
C SER A 7 -9.69 -10.67 -49.46
N VAL A 8 -8.73 -11.18 -48.68
CA VAL A 8 -8.75 -11.08 -47.22
C VAL A 8 -8.25 -9.70 -46.85
N LEU A 9 -9.17 -8.79 -46.50
CA LEU A 9 -8.86 -7.51 -45.89
C LEU A 9 -8.48 -7.75 -44.42
N LEU A 10 -7.18 -7.76 -44.13
CA LEU A 10 -6.65 -7.74 -42.78
C LEU A 10 -6.87 -6.32 -42.20
N PHE A 11 -7.90 -6.13 -41.39
CA PHE A 11 -8.04 -4.92 -40.58
C PHE A 11 -7.07 -4.99 -39.40
N ALA A 12 -5.84 -4.54 -39.61
CA ALA A 12 -4.93 -4.21 -38.52
C ALA A 12 -5.37 -2.88 -37.91
N GLY A 13 -6.41 -2.91 -37.07
CA GLY A 13 -6.76 -1.78 -36.23
C GLY A 13 -5.66 -1.57 -35.19
N LEU A 14 -4.81 -0.55 -35.38
CA LEU A 14 -3.99 -0.04 -34.29
C LEU A 14 -4.94 0.50 -33.21
N VAL A 15 -5.17 -0.30 -32.18
CA VAL A 15 -5.73 0.19 -30.91
C VAL A 15 -4.61 0.98 -30.24
N PHE A 16 -4.55 2.29 -30.52
CA PHE A 16 -3.86 3.21 -29.63
C PHE A 16 -4.67 3.26 -28.34
N GLY A 17 -4.34 2.39 -27.39
CA GLY A 17 -4.84 2.51 -26.04
C GLY A 17 -4.33 3.83 -25.47
N GLN A 18 -5.19 4.85 -25.39
CA GLN A 18 -4.96 5.95 -24.47
C GLN A 18 -4.91 5.34 -23.07
N THR A 19 -3.71 5.17 -22.53
CA THR A 19 -3.54 4.92 -21.11
C THR A 19 -3.85 6.24 -20.43
N ALA A 20 -5.10 6.40 -19.96
CA ALA A 20 -5.43 7.48 -19.05
C ALA A 20 -4.41 7.46 -17.91
N SER A 21 -3.66 8.55 -17.73
CA SER A 21 -2.68 8.68 -16.66
C SER A 21 -3.39 8.46 -15.32
N ARG A 22 -3.08 7.35 -14.65
CA ARG A 22 -3.59 7.08 -13.31
C ARG A 22 -2.72 7.82 -12.32
N LYS A 23 -3.31 8.68 -11.50
CA LYS A 23 -2.61 9.34 -10.40
C LYS A 23 -2.33 8.31 -9.31
N ILE A 24 -1.07 8.13 -8.98
CA ILE A 24 -0.65 7.38 -7.78
C ILE A 24 -0.66 8.37 -6.61
N VAL A 25 -1.31 7.99 -5.51
CA VAL A 25 -1.37 8.76 -4.27
C VAL A 25 -0.76 7.90 -3.18
N ASP A 26 0.25 8.44 -2.49
CA ASP A 26 0.83 7.79 -1.31
C ASP A 26 -0.06 8.04 -0.09
N LEU A 27 -0.43 6.98 0.60
CA LEU A 27 -1.26 7.00 1.83
C LEU A 27 -0.43 6.64 3.07
N THR A 28 0.89 6.68 2.97
CA THR A 28 1.84 6.25 4.01
C THR A 28 2.37 7.43 4.81
N HIS A 29 2.45 7.30 6.13
CA HIS A 29 3.20 8.22 6.98
C HIS A 29 4.69 7.82 7.04
N SER A 30 5.59 8.81 7.20
CA SER A 30 7.01 8.54 7.46
C SER A 30 7.19 7.63 8.68
N PHE A 31 8.15 6.72 8.60
CA PHE A 31 8.45 5.74 9.65
C PHE A 31 9.73 6.11 10.39
N SER A 32 9.62 6.54 11.64
CA SER A 32 10.74 7.02 12.47
C SER A 32 10.45 6.89 13.97
N ASP A 33 11.34 7.45 14.78
CA ASP A 33 11.18 7.64 16.23
C ASP A 33 9.95 8.48 16.63
N GLN A 34 9.33 9.20 15.69
CA GLN A 34 8.09 9.97 15.88
C GLN A 34 6.85 9.18 15.46
N THR A 35 7.02 7.95 14.95
CA THR A 35 5.89 7.10 14.60
C THR A 35 5.05 6.80 15.85
N VAL A 36 3.73 6.89 15.69
CA VAL A 36 2.77 6.59 16.75
C VAL A 36 2.61 5.07 16.87
N TYR A 37 2.65 4.58 18.10
CA TYR A 37 2.43 3.19 18.47
C TYR A 37 1.38 3.10 19.58
N TRP A 38 0.85 1.89 19.79
CA TRP A 38 0.07 1.62 21.00
C TRP A 38 0.91 1.90 22.26
N PRO A 39 0.35 2.50 23.34
CA PRO A 39 1.15 2.96 24.49
C PRO A 39 2.04 1.92 25.18
N THR A 40 1.71 0.63 25.05
CA THR A 40 2.50 -0.47 25.66
C THR A 40 3.39 -1.22 24.67
N ALA A 41 3.38 -0.84 23.39
CA ALA A 41 4.20 -1.47 22.36
C ALA A 41 5.60 -0.88 22.33
N GLU A 42 6.58 -1.64 21.82
CA GLU A 42 7.90 -1.10 21.56
C GLU A 42 7.87 -0.12 20.39
N GLY A 43 8.41 1.07 20.62
CA GLY A 43 8.58 2.08 19.57
C GLY A 43 9.73 1.79 18.62
N PHE A 44 9.84 2.63 17.60
CA PHE A 44 10.91 2.56 16.60
C PHE A 44 12.29 2.82 17.22
N ARG A 45 13.26 1.96 16.89
CA ARG A 45 14.68 2.16 17.20
C ARG A 45 15.50 1.98 15.94
N LEU A 46 16.31 2.98 15.61
CA LEU A 46 17.24 2.94 14.48
C LEU A 46 18.67 2.83 14.99
N THR A 47 19.45 1.94 14.38
CA THR A 47 20.90 1.85 14.51
C THR A 47 21.52 2.16 13.15
N VAL A 48 22.40 3.16 13.12
CA VAL A 48 23.15 3.48 11.90
C VAL A 48 24.34 2.54 11.82
N ASP A 49 24.31 1.60 10.87
CA ASP A 49 25.37 0.60 10.69
C ASP A 49 26.54 1.18 9.88
N ALA A 50 26.21 2.02 8.88
CA ALA A 50 27.19 2.77 8.10
C ALA A 50 26.54 4.03 7.51
N ALA A 51 27.32 5.11 7.41
CA ALA A 51 26.92 6.32 6.70
C ALA A 51 28.16 7.10 6.27
N GLY A 52 28.84 6.64 5.21
CA GLY A 52 30.08 7.27 4.79
C GLY A 52 30.80 6.61 3.62
N MET A 53 31.92 7.23 3.22
CA MET A 53 32.83 6.64 2.24
C MET A 53 33.53 5.41 2.82
N THR A 54 33.54 4.33 2.05
CA THR A 54 34.27 3.10 2.38
C THR A 54 35.70 3.18 1.88
N ASP A 55 36.59 2.35 2.44
CA ASP A 55 37.99 2.21 2.00
C ASP A 55 38.12 1.71 0.55
N LYS A 56 37.03 1.21 -0.03
CA LYS A 56 36.93 0.77 -1.43
C LYS A 56 36.52 1.89 -2.39
N GLY A 57 36.35 3.12 -1.89
CA GLY A 57 36.12 4.31 -2.72
C GLY A 57 34.66 4.57 -3.10
N TYR A 58 33.68 3.95 -2.44
CA TYR A 58 32.25 4.24 -2.64
C TYR A 58 31.53 4.65 -1.35
N TYR A 59 30.49 5.48 -1.46
CA TYR A 59 29.63 5.86 -0.33
C TYR A 59 28.68 4.71 0.02
N TYR A 60 28.55 4.39 1.30
CA TYR A 60 27.68 3.35 1.82
C TYR A 60 26.84 3.90 2.98
N SER A 61 25.53 3.67 2.88
CA SER A 61 24.56 4.00 3.93
C SER A 61 23.69 2.79 4.21
N ALA A 62 23.67 2.37 5.47
CA ALA A 62 22.90 1.23 5.95
C ALA A 62 22.47 1.45 7.39
N ASN A 63 21.24 1.04 7.69
CA ASN A 63 20.68 1.10 9.03
C ASN A 63 19.97 -0.22 9.36
N SER A 64 20.07 -0.61 10.62
CA SER A 64 19.25 -1.65 11.23
C SER A 64 18.14 -0.97 12.03
N PHE A 65 16.94 -1.54 12.05
CA PHE A 65 15.87 -1.01 12.88
C PHE A 65 15.08 -2.13 13.59
N CYS A 66 14.42 -1.76 14.67
CA CYS A 66 13.48 -2.59 15.41
C CYS A 66 12.22 -1.76 15.71
N ALA A 67 11.05 -2.37 15.57
CA ALA A 67 9.76 -1.75 15.85
C ALA A 67 8.71 -2.85 16.09
N ALA A 68 7.63 -2.53 16.81
CA ALA A 68 6.44 -3.38 16.85
C ALA A 68 5.73 -3.41 15.48
N GLU A 69 5.04 -4.53 15.17
CA GLU A 69 4.34 -4.73 13.89
C GLU A 69 3.23 -3.70 13.64
N HIS A 70 2.56 -3.25 14.71
CA HIS A 70 1.40 -2.35 14.66
C HIS A 70 1.79 -0.88 14.91
N GLY A 71 2.76 -0.39 14.13
CA GLY A 71 3.27 0.98 14.20
C GLY A 71 3.02 1.78 12.94
N GLY A 72 2.53 3.02 13.06
CA GLY A 72 2.29 3.90 11.90
C GLY A 72 1.33 3.30 10.88
N THR A 73 1.59 3.51 9.59
CA THR A 73 0.83 2.86 8.51
C THR A 73 1.25 1.39 8.40
N HIS A 74 0.37 0.46 8.76
CA HIS A 74 0.65 -0.98 8.82
C HIS A 74 -0.51 -1.84 8.28
N ILE A 75 -0.35 -3.16 8.29
CA ILE A 75 -1.35 -4.15 7.88
C ILE A 75 -1.64 -5.10 9.04
N ASP A 76 -2.92 -5.35 9.31
CA ASP A 76 -3.35 -6.36 10.28
C ASP A 76 -3.74 -7.65 9.54
N ALA A 77 -2.99 -8.72 9.77
CA ALA A 77 -3.34 -10.05 9.27
C ALA A 77 -4.46 -10.68 10.13
N PRO A 78 -5.26 -11.62 9.59
CA PRO A 78 -6.34 -12.28 10.34
C PRO A 78 -5.92 -12.86 11.70
N VAL A 79 -4.70 -13.40 11.80
CA VAL A 79 -4.16 -13.95 13.04
C VAL A 79 -4.12 -12.94 14.19
N HIS A 80 -4.11 -11.63 13.90
CA HIS A 80 -4.03 -10.56 14.90
C HIS A 80 -5.15 -10.66 15.95
N PHE A 81 -6.34 -11.13 15.55
CA PHE A 81 -7.47 -11.36 16.47
C PHE A 81 -8.12 -12.75 16.37
N ALA A 82 -7.73 -13.58 15.41
CA ALA A 82 -8.33 -14.90 15.21
C ALA A 82 -7.26 -16.01 15.23
N GLN A 83 -7.23 -16.77 16.33
CA GLN A 83 -6.27 -17.86 16.52
C GLN A 83 -6.33 -18.89 15.38
N GLY A 84 -5.17 -19.28 14.87
CA GLY A 84 -5.05 -20.28 13.79
C GLY A 84 -5.37 -19.74 12.40
N MET A 85 -5.68 -18.45 12.26
CA MET A 85 -5.88 -17.81 10.97
C MET A 85 -4.53 -17.37 10.35
N PRO A 86 -4.51 -17.03 9.06
CA PRO A 86 -3.27 -16.69 8.36
C PRO A 86 -2.49 -15.51 8.97
N SER A 87 -1.18 -15.65 9.06
CA SER A 87 -0.22 -14.57 9.32
C SER A 87 0.04 -13.72 8.06
N VAL A 88 0.73 -12.59 8.19
CA VAL A 88 0.91 -11.63 7.08
C VAL A 88 1.62 -12.24 5.86
N ASP A 89 2.57 -13.15 6.09
CA ASP A 89 3.31 -13.89 5.04
C ASP A 89 2.43 -14.90 4.28
N GLN A 90 1.24 -15.21 4.81
CA GLN A 90 0.27 -16.13 4.21
C GLN A 90 -0.89 -15.39 3.51
N VAL A 91 -0.92 -14.05 3.56
CA VAL A 91 -1.90 -13.25 2.82
C VAL A 91 -1.54 -13.26 1.33
N SER A 92 -2.48 -13.66 0.47
CA SER A 92 -2.25 -13.73 -0.97
C SER A 92 -2.12 -12.34 -1.60
N LEU A 93 -1.33 -12.22 -2.67
CA LEU A 93 -1.10 -10.93 -3.35
C LEU A 93 -2.39 -10.33 -3.92
N GLU A 94 -3.33 -11.16 -4.34
CA GLU A 94 -4.63 -10.72 -4.86
C GLU A 94 -5.45 -9.98 -3.80
N ARG A 95 -5.25 -10.31 -2.51
CA ARG A 95 -5.90 -9.60 -1.39
C ARG A 95 -5.26 -8.25 -1.08
N LEU A 96 -4.04 -8.00 -1.56
CA LEU A 96 -3.34 -6.73 -1.40
C LEU A 96 -3.68 -5.73 -2.52
N LEU A 97 -4.48 -6.15 -3.51
CA LEU A 97 -4.85 -5.34 -4.67
C LEU A 97 -6.38 -5.35 -4.83
N ALA A 98 -7.04 -4.34 -4.27
CA ALA A 98 -8.49 -4.24 -4.29
C ALA A 98 -8.98 -2.80 -4.59
N PRO A 99 -10.18 -2.63 -5.19
CA PRO A 99 -10.86 -1.35 -5.20
C PRO A 99 -11.11 -0.87 -3.76
N GLY A 100 -10.84 0.41 -3.50
CA GLY A 100 -11.19 1.09 -2.25
C GLY A 100 -12.35 2.06 -2.45
N ILE A 101 -13.14 2.28 -1.39
CA ILE A 101 -14.16 3.32 -1.31
C ILE A 101 -13.75 4.28 -0.20
N VAL A 102 -13.91 5.59 -0.41
CA VAL A 102 -13.70 6.61 0.62
C VAL A 102 -15.07 7.04 1.15
N VAL A 103 -15.32 6.75 2.42
CA VAL A 103 -16.49 7.25 3.16
C VAL A 103 -16.04 8.49 3.95
N ASP A 104 -16.39 9.68 3.46
CA ASP A 104 -15.94 10.93 4.08
C ASP A 104 -16.82 11.32 5.28
N VAL A 105 -16.29 11.09 6.48
CA VAL A 105 -16.87 11.54 7.76
C VAL A 105 -16.03 12.63 8.43
N GLY A 106 -15.09 13.25 7.71
CA GLY A 106 -14.07 14.14 8.28
C GLY A 106 -14.66 15.33 9.04
N GLN A 107 -15.73 15.94 8.52
CA GLN A 107 -16.40 17.04 9.23
C GLN A 107 -17.13 16.61 10.51
N LYS A 108 -17.65 15.38 10.55
CA LYS A 108 -18.35 14.85 11.72
C LYS A 108 -17.34 14.51 12.81
N ALA A 109 -16.25 13.84 12.45
CA ALA A 109 -15.13 13.54 13.35
C ALA A 109 -14.44 14.81 13.89
N ALA A 110 -14.30 15.85 13.08
CA ALA A 110 -13.74 17.13 13.53
C ALA A 110 -14.57 17.83 14.62
N ARG A 111 -15.88 17.55 14.68
CA ARG A 111 -16.80 18.10 15.70
C ARG A 111 -16.98 17.18 16.90
N ASN A 112 -16.67 15.89 16.76
CA ASN A 112 -16.77 14.89 17.81
C ASN A 112 -15.66 13.85 17.60
N ALA A 113 -14.64 13.88 18.47
CA ALA A 113 -13.53 12.94 18.43
C ALA A 113 -13.97 11.47 18.57
N ASP A 114 -15.12 11.23 19.20
CA ASP A 114 -15.72 9.90 19.40
C ASP A 114 -16.85 9.62 18.39
N TYR A 115 -16.87 10.26 17.22
CA TYR A 115 -17.88 9.99 16.20
C TYR A 115 -17.83 8.52 15.75
N LEU A 116 -18.93 7.80 15.93
CA LEU A 116 -19.09 6.42 15.47
C LEU A 116 -19.71 6.42 14.07
N ALA A 117 -18.96 5.89 13.09
CA ALA A 117 -19.48 5.67 11.75
C ALA A 117 -20.67 4.69 11.78
N SER A 118 -21.64 4.91 10.90
CA SER A 118 -22.90 4.18 10.87
C SER A 118 -23.28 3.73 9.46
N VAL A 119 -24.26 2.84 9.34
CA VAL A 119 -24.77 2.40 8.03
C VAL A 119 -25.32 3.58 7.20
N GLN A 120 -25.80 4.63 7.86
CA GLN A 120 -26.26 5.85 7.21
C GLN A 120 -25.13 6.64 6.52
N ASP A 121 -23.87 6.37 6.84
CA ASP A 121 -22.72 6.98 6.16
C ASP A 121 -22.34 6.24 4.86
N LEU A 122 -22.94 5.08 4.58
CA LEU A 122 -22.64 4.23 3.44
C LEU A 122 -23.62 4.38 2.25
N THR A 123 -24.53 5.36 2.33
CA THR A 123 -25.60 5.57 1.35
C THR A 123 -25.19 6.45 0.18
#